data_AF-A0A7K3W9Q1-F1
#
_entry.id   AF-A0A7K3W9Q1-F1
#
_cell.length_a   1.000
_cell.length_b   1.000
_cell.length_c   1.000
_cell.angle_alpha   90.00
_cell.angle_beta   90.00
_cell.angle_gamma   90.00
#
_symmetry.space_group_name_H-M   'P 1'
#
loop_
_entity.id
_entity.type
_entity.pdbx_description
1 polymer ?
#
loop_
_entity_poly.entity_id
_entity_poly.type
_entity_poly.pdbx_seq_one_letter_code
_entity_poly.pdbx_strand_id
1 'polypeptide(L)'
;MSSRTAIGGFWDAHIRSWLDGADPLPDPLDAWFGSYSGRGLGAVTRDGFVEPFQGDLGGHETEPRMVLLGLNPGQYLPDLQARDGLFAEEIRAAGSYSAWARSAPYDRDPWLARYGPNRFYRGRRGFTRRWLGDPAAGYNDMLLWELYPWHSTAVVGRMSPPPHLIRQFVWDPIADIDVRYVFAFGAPWAQLAESDLKLQPAGVFGRGGRDYGSTVASRSVRVFELSSRQLLVTESHAGSAGPPSTDEVERLRDALVSAKL
;
A
#
# COMPACT_ATOMS: atom_id res chain seq x y z
N MET A 1 2.50 -23.67 -4.08
CA MET A 1 3.09 -22.47 -3.44
C MET A 1 2.12 -21.32 -3.73
N SER A 2 1.65 -20.60 -2.72
CA SER A 2 0.70 -19.48 -2.93
C SER A 2 1.40 -18.31 -3.62
N SER A 3 0.63 -17.40 -4.23
CA SER A 3 1.20 -16.19 -4.84
C SER A 3 1.90 -15.35 -3.76
N ARG A 4 1.31 -15.29 -2.56
CA ARG A 4 1.88 -14.62 -1.37
C ARG A 4 3.28 -15.12 -1.03
N THR A 5 3.49 -16.44 -0.95
CA THR A 5 4.82 -17.01 -0.65
C THR A 5 5.83 -16.72 -1.75
N ALA A 6 5.43 -16.82 -3.02
CA ALA A 6 6.32 -16.56 -4.14
C ALA A 6 6.77 -15.09 -4.18
N ILE A 7 5.84 -14.15 -3.99
CA ILE A 7 6.14 -12.71 -4.00
C ILE A 7 6.93 -12.28 -2.75
N GLY A 8 6.62 -12.81 -1.57
CA GLY A 8 7.43 -12.58 -0.38
C GLY A 8 8.89 -13.04 -0.59
N GLY A 9 9.06 -14.26 -1.10
CA GLY A 9 10.39 -14.81 -1.39
C GLY A 9 11.18 -14.00 -2.45
N PHE A 10 10.49 -13.49 -3.48
CA PHE A 10 11.11 -12.61 -4.47
C PHE A 10 11.66 -11.33 -3.83
N TRP A 11 10.84 -10.63 -3.04
CA TRP A 11 11.27 -9.37 -2.40
C TRP A 11 12.34 -9.60 -1.34
N ASP A 12 12.25 -10.70 -0.58
CA ASP A 12 13.29 -11.08 0.37
C ASP A 12 14.64 -11.34 -0.31
N ALA A 13 14.64 -12.00 -1.47
CA ALA A 13 15.86 -12.24 -2.24
C ALA A 13 16.42 -10.93 -2.83
N HIS A 14 15.54 -10.08 -3.40
CA HIS A 14 15.93 -8.79 -3.98
C HIS A 14 16.56 -7.87 -2.92
N ILE A 15 15.90 -7.70 -1.78
CA ILE A 15 16.36 -6.82 -0.70
C ILE A 15 17.63 -7.38 -0.06
N ARG A 16 17.73 -8.70 0.13
CA ARG A 16 18.98 -9.32 0.60
C ARG A 16 20.15 -9.00 -0.34
N SER A 17 19.97 -9.18 -1.64
CA SER A 17 21.02 -8.85 -2.62
C SER A 17 21.40 -7.37 -2.57
N TRP A 18 20.43 -6.47 -2.40
CA TRP A 18 20.70 -5.04 -2.24
C TRP A 18 21.47 -4.73 -0.95
N LEU A 19 21.12 -5.37 0.16
CA LEU A 19 21.81 -5.26 1.45
C LEU A 19 23.25 -5.78 1.41
N ASP A 20 23.53 -6.75 0.55
CA ASP A 20 24.86 -7.32 0.32
C ASP A 20 25.73 -6.46 -0.62
N GLY A 21 25.25 -5.26 -0.98
CA GLY A 21 26.00 -4.27 -1.75
C GLY A 21 25.76 -4.31 -3.26
N ALA A 22 24.94 -5.23 -3.75
CA ALA A 22 24.46 -5.13 -5.13
C ALA A 22 23.46 -3.97 -5.27
N ASP A 23 23.26 -3.50 -6.50
CA ASP A 23 22.14 -2.62 -6.83
C ASP A 23 21.34 -3.25 -7.98
N PRO A 24 20.66 -4.38 -7.71
CA PRO A 24 19.97 -5.10 -8.76
C PRO A 24 18.70 -4.33 -9.13
N LEU A 25 18.46 -4.12 -10.42
CA LEU A 25 17.13 -3.77 -10.94
C LEU A 25 16.81 -4.77 -12.05
N PRO A 26 16.63 -6.05 -11.67
CA PRO A 26 16.45 -7.11 -12.64
C PRO A 26 15.09 -6.97 -13.31
N ASP A 27 14.96 -7.49 -14.53
CA ASP A 27 13.65 -7.65 -15.14
C ASP A 27 12.74 -8.44 -14.18
N PRO A 28 11.49 -7.97 -13.94
CA PRO A 28 10.83 -6.84 -14.60
C PRO A 28 10.81 -5.52 -13.80
N LEU A 29 11.62 -5.40 -12.75
CA LEU A 29 11.62 -4.22 -11.86
C LEU A 29 12.13 -2.95 -12.55
N ASP A 30 12.94 -3.07 -13.59
CA ASP A 30 13.43 -1.95 -14.40
C ASP A 30 12.28 -1.22 -15.12
N ALA A 31 11.37 -1.97 -15.72
CA ALA A 31 10.19 -1.46 -16.40
C ALA A 31 9.22 -0.82 -15.40
N TRP A 32 9.06 -1.41 -14.22
CA TRP A 32 8.26 -0.79 -13.16
C TRP A 32 8.92 0.50 -12.67
N PHE A 33 10.20 0.50 -12.32
CA PHE A 33 10.92 1.70 -11.87
C PHE A 33 10.86 2.83 -12.91
N GLY A 34 11.16 2.52 -14.17
CA GLY A 34 11.22 3.48 -15.26
C GLY A 34 9.85 4.05 -15.70
N SER A 35 8.76 3.47 -15.23
CA SER A 35 7.41 3.91 -15.58
C SER A 35 6.88 5.07 -14.72
N TYR A 36 7.65 5.54 -13.74
CA TYR A 36 7.30 6.73 -12.96
C TYR A 36 7.88 7.99 -13.59
N SER A 37 7.04 8.99 -13.87
CA SER A 37 7.48 10.24 -14.51
C SER A 37 7.91 11.34 -13.54
N GLY A 38 7.98 11.04 -12.24
CA GLY A 38 8.31 12.02 -11.20
C GLY A 38 9.74 12.56 -11.34
N ARG A 39 9.91 13.87 -11.05
CA ARG A 39 11.19 14.58 -11.11
C ARG A 39 11.34 15.50 -9.89
N GLY A 40 12.57 15.94 -9.59
CA GLY A 40 12.85 16.79 -8.43
C GLY A 40 12.41 16.10 -7.14
N LEU A 41 11.49 16.71 -6.38
CA LEU A 41 10.91 16.08 -5.18
C LEU A 41 10.18 14.76 -5.47
N GLY A 42 9.75 14.53 -6.71
CA GLY A 42 9.17 13.27 -7.15
C GLY A 42 10.14 12.31 -7.80
N ALA A 43 11.45 12.56 -7.81
CA ALA A 43 12.38 11.54 -8.27
C ALA A 43 12.38 10.37 -7.27
N VAL A 44 12.21 9.15 -7.76
CA VAL A 44 12.39 7.94 -6.94
C VAL A 44 13.88 7.65 -6.76
N THR A 45 14.26 7.21 -5.58
CA THR A 45 15.64 6.80 -5.27
C THR A 45 15.77 5.29 -5.08
N ARG A 46 16.98 4.79 -5.33
CA ARG A 46 17.45 3.42 -5.06
C ARG A 46 18.48 3.38 -3.91
N ASP A 47 18.70 4.51 -3.26
CA ASP A 47 19.65 4.65 -2.15
C ASP A 47 19.15 3.97 -0.87
N GLY A 48 17.84 3.75 -0.76
CA GLY A 48 17.20 2.94 0.27
C GLY A 48 16.68 1.61 -0.31
N PHE A 49 16.46 0.63 0.56
CA PHE A 49 15.78 -0.60 0.16
C PHE A 49 14.35 -0.29 -0.32
N VAL A 50 13.80 -1.18 -1.14
CA VAL A 50 12.42 -1.06 -1.62
C VAL A 50 11.43 -1.56 -0.57
N GLU A 51 10.27 -0.92 -0.47
CA GLU A 51 9.22 -1.27 0.49
C GLU A 51 7.90 -1.60 -0.24
N PRO A 52 7.76 -2.81 -0.79
CA PRO A 52 6.57 -3.21 -1.54
C PRO A 52 5.33 -3.38 -0.66
N PHE A 53 5.50 -3.87 0.56
CA PHE A 53 4.40 -4.12 1.48
C PHE A 53 4.82 -3.97 2.95
N GLN A 54 3.86 -3.72 3.84
CA GLN A 54 4.04 -3.75 5.29
C GLN A 54 2.95 -4.63 5.91
N GLY A 55 3.29 -5.38 6.97
CA GLY A 55 2.41 -6.37 7.58
C GLY A 55 2.73 -7.82 7.20
N ASP A 56 1.87 -8.74 7.62
CA ASP A 56 2.10 -10.18 7.50
C ASP A 56 1.56 -10.76 6.18
N LEU A 57 2.30 -10.55 5.09
CA LEU A 57 1.92 -11.06 3.76
C LEU A 57 1.62 -12.56 3.77
N GLY A 58 2.40 -13.34 4.50
CA GLY A 58 2.29 -14.79 4.53
C GLY A 58 1.21 -15.33 5.48
N GLY A 59 0.60 -14.48 6.32
CA GLY A 59 -0.33 -14.91 7.36
C GLY A 59 0.33 -15.81 8.41
N HIS A 60 1.61 -15.59 8.71
CA HIS A 60 2.40 -16.42 9.63
C HIS A 60 1.98 -16.27 11.10
N GLU A 61 1.63 -15.06 11.52
CA GLU A 61 1.14 -14.72 12.86
C GLU A 61 -0.37 -14.49 12.83
N THR A 62 -0.88 -13.79 11.81
CA THR A 62 -2.30 -13.46 11.67
C THR A 62 -2.64 -13.34 10.19
N GLU A 63 -3.71 -14.01 9.75
CA GLU A 63 -4.23 -13.81 8.39
C GLU A 63 -4.73 -12.35 8.25
N PRO A 64 -4.25 -11.58 7.25
CA PRO A 64 -4.69 -10.21 7.07
C PRO A 64 -6.21 -10.11 6.88
N ARG A 65 -6.86 -9.25 7.66
CA ARG A 65 -8.31 -8.98 7.61
C ARG A 65 -8.65 -7.72 6.83
N MET A 66 -7.62 -6.99 6.40
CA MET A 66 -7.71 -5.73 5.70
C MET A 66 -6.55 -5.59 4.72
N VAL A 67 -6.83 -5.10 3.51
CA VAL A 67 -5.79 -4.75 2.52
C VAL A 67 -5.93 -3.29 2.15
N LEU A 68 -4.86 -2.53 2.34
CA LEU A 68 -4.79 -1.09 2.06
C LEU A 68 -3.67 -0.80 1.08
N LEU A 69 -3.94 -0.02 0.04
CA LEU A 69 -2.99 0.33 -0.99
C LEU A 69 -2.57 1.79 -0.85
N GLY A 70 -1.26 2.02 -0.77
CA GLY A 70 -0.62 3.33 -0.81
C GLY A 70 0.00 3.63 -2.18
N LEU A 71 0.59 4.81 -2.31
CA LEU A 71 1.21 5.25 -3.56
C LEU A 71 2.71 4.91 -3.60
N ASN A 72 3.41 5.23 -2.52
CA ASN A 72 4.80 4.87 -2.30
C ASN A 72 5.15 4.94 -0.80
N PRO A 73 6.32 4.44 -0.38
CA PRO A 73 6.74 4.42 1.02
C PRO A 73 7.03 5.81 1.62
N GLY A 74 7.03 6.86 0.80
CA GLY A 74 7.35 8.23 1.20
C GLY A 74 8.84 8.54 1.16
N GLN A 75 9.24 9.56 1.92
CA GLN A 75 10.60 10.10 1.88
C GLN A 75 11.64 9.07 2.32
N TYR A 76 12.75 9.04 1.59
CA TYR A 76 13.94 8.29 1.98
C TYR A 76 14.63 8.94 3.20
N LEU A 77 14.87 8.13 4.23
CA LEU A 77 15.54 8.49 5.47
C LEU A 77 16.83 7.66 5.60
N PRO A 78 17.99 8.19 5.20
CA PRO A 78 19.22 7.39 5.10
C PRO A 78 19.62 6.67 6.39
N ASP A 79 19.47 7.31 7.55
CA ASP A 79 19.85 6.73 8.85
C ASP A 79 19.01 5.50 9.23
N LEU A 80 17.85 5.33 8.61
CA LEU A 80 17.03 4.13 8.74
C LEU A 80 17.16 3.20 7.54
N GLN A 81 17.01 3.73 6.32
CA GLN A 81 16.72 2.97 5.11
C GLN A 81 17.94 2.70 4.21
N ALA A 82 19.08 3.36 4.45
CA ALA A 82 20.32 3.07 3.71
C ALA A 82 20.80 1.63 3.98
N ARG A 83 21.75 1.14 3.17
CA ARG A 83 22.33 -0.21 3.32
C ARG A 83 22.97 -0.45 4.69
N ASP A 84 23.47 0.61 5.30
CA ASP A 84 24.08 0.70 6.62
C ASP A 84 23.17 1.42 7.64
N GLY A 85 21.91 1.69 7.28
CA GLY A 85 20.90 2.24 8.16
C GLY A 85 20.35 1.21 9.15
N LEU A 86 19.65 1.68 10.17
CA LEU A 86 19.19 0.81 11.25
C LEU A 86 18.18 -0.26 10.80
N PHE A 87 17.29 0.05 9.86
CA PHE A 87 16.36 -0.96 9.36
C PHE A 87 17.09 -2.01 8.51
N ALA A 88 18.18 -1.65 7.82
CA ALA A 88 19.00 -2.64 7.13
C ALA A 88 19.66 -3.62 8.12
N GLU A 89 20.12 -3.15 9.29
CA GLU A 89 20.59 -4.03 10.37
C GLU A 89 19.48 -4.93 10.91
N GLU A 90 18.29 -4.37 11.16
CA GLU A 90 17.14 -5.15 11.63
C GLU A 90 16.67 -6.20 10.62
N ILE A 91 16.65 -5.89 9.32
CA ILE A 91 16.28 -6.85 8.27
C ILE A 91 17.28 -8.02 8.25
N ARG A 92 18.59 -7.73 8.38
CA ARG A 92 19.61 -8.78 8.51
C ARG A 92 19.40 -9.64 9.75
N ALA A 93 19.13 -9.03 10.90
CA ALA A 93 18.87 -9.73 12.15
C ALA A 93 17.57 -10.56 12.12
N ALA A 94 16.52 -10.08 11.44
CA ALA A 94 15.27 -10.80 11.24
C ALA A 94 15.37 -11.92 10.19
N GLY A 95 16.46 -11.94 9.40
CA GLY A 95 16.74 -12.92 8.35
C GLY A 95 16.04 -12.68 7.00
N SER A 96 15.06 -11.78 6.95
CA SER A 96 14.29 -11.43 5.75
C SER A 96 13.58 -10.08 5.88
N TYR A 97 13.24 -9.48 4.74
CA TYR A 97 12.42 -8.27 4.71
C TYR A 97 11.01 -8.58 5.23
N SER A 98 10.41 -9.68 4.81
CA SER A 98 9.06 -10.10 5.23
C SER A 98 8.95 -10.23 6.76
N ALA A 99 9.98 -10.80 7.41
CA ALA A 99 10.02 -10.90 8.87
C ALA A 99 10.17 -9.54 9.57
N TRP A 100 10.91 -8.60 8.96
CA TRP A 100 11.02 -7.23 9.45
C TRP A 100 9.71 -6.44 9.25
N ALA A 101 9.08 -6.53 8.07
CA ALA A 101 7.88 -5.80 7.71
C ALA A 101 6.67 -6.13 8.62
N ARG A 102 6.56 -7.38 9.09
CA ARG A 102 5.52 -7.79 10.05
C ARG A 102 5.77 -7.33 11.50
N SER A 103 6.95 -6.76 11.80
CA SER A 103 7.29 -6.26 13.14
C SER A 103 6.73 -4.87 13.44
N ALA A 104 5.94 -4.31 12.51
CA ALA A 104 5.43 -2.94 12.55
C ALA A 104 6.52 -1.89 12.79
N PRO A 105 7.59 -1.85 11.96
CA PRO A 105 8.81 -1.06 12.21
C PRO A 105 8.55 0.45 12.41
N TYR A 106 7.46 0.96 11.85
CA TYR A 106 7.06 2.36 11.91
C TYR A 106 6.21 2.76 13.13
N ASP A 107 5.88 1.84 14.04
CA ASP A 107 5.25 2.13 15.34
C ASP A 107 6.02 1.50 16.51
N ARG A 108 7.33 1.35 16.34
CA ARG A 108 8.29 0.96 17.38
C ARG A 108 9.61 1.73 17.21
N ASP A 109 10.53 1.56 18.15
CA ASP A 109 11.91 2.02 17.96
C ASP A 109 12.59 1.19 16.88
N PRO A 110 13.50 1.77 16.07
CA PRO A 110 14.08 3.12 16.19
C PRO A 110 13.23 4.28 15.65
N TRP A 111 12.12 4.02 14.98
CA TRP A 111 11.31 5.08 14.35
C TRP A 111 10.74 6.04 15.39
N LEU A 112 10.06 5.52 16.42
CA LEU A 112 9.38 6.34 17.43
C LEU A 112 10.37 7.23 18.19
N ALA A 113 11.52 6.70 18.59
CA ALA A 113 12.58 7.48 19.23
C ALA A 113 13.08 8.67 18.40
N ARG A 114 13.14 8.55 17.06
CA ARG A 114 13.69 9.59 16.17
C ARG A 114 12.67 10.58 15.65
N TYR A 115 11.53 10.07 15.18
CA TYR A 115 10.55 10.85 14.43
C TYR A 115 9.20 10.97 15.14
N GLY A 116 9.06 10.30 16.29
CA GLY A 116 7.80 10.22 17.00
C GLY A 116 6.73 9.42 16.24
N PRO A 117 5.45 9.60 16.61
CA PRO A 117 4.33 8.91 15.99
C PRO A 117 4.27 9.05 14.46
N ASN A 118 4.32 7.92 13.74
CA ASN A 118 4.02 7.90 12.30
C ASN A 118 2.52 8.14 12.06
N ARG A 119 2.16 9.36 11.65
CA ARG A 119 0.75 9.75 11.41
C ARG A 119 0.08 8.89 10.34
N PHE A 120 0.77 8.55 9.26
CA PHE A 120 0.22 7.74 8.16
C PHE A 120 -0.05 6.31 8.61
N TYR A 121 0.92 5.69 9.28
CA TYR A 121 0.82 4.31 9.74
C TYR A 121 -0.28 4.15 10.81
N ARG A 122 -0.35 5.08 11.76
CA ARG A 122 -1.41 5.13 12.76
C ARG A 122 -2.79 5.44 12.16
N GLY A 123 -2.85 6.31 11.15
CA GLY A 123 -4.07 6.62 10.43
C GLY A 123 -4.67 5.38 9.76
N ARG A 124 -3.82 4.56 9.11
CA ARG A 124 -4.20 3.28 8.50
C ARG A 124 -4.67 2.26 9.54
N ARG A 125 -3.96 2.11 10.67
CA ARG A 125 -4.43 1.27 11.78
C ARG A 125 -5.79 1.74 12.32
N GLY A 126 -5.97 3.06 12.45
CA GLY A 126 -7.25 3.65 12.87
C GLY A 126 -8.38 3.36 11.88
N PHE A 127 -8.11 3.45 10.58
CA PHE A 127 -9.05 3.04 9.54
C PHE A 127 -9.39 1.55 9.65
N THR A 128 -8.39 0.65 9.76
CA THR A 128 -8.58 -0.79 9.92
C THR A 128 -9.49 -1.13 11.10
N ARG A 129 -9.18 -0.60 12.29
CA ARG A 129 -9.99 -0.82 13.50
C ARG A 129 -11.45 -0.40 13.30
N ARG A 130 -11.66 0.79 12.73
CA ARG A 130 -12.99 1.30 12.48
C ARG A 130 -13.73 0.45 11.45
N TRP A 131 -13.09 0.13 10.33
CA TRP A 131 -13.68 -0.66 9.26
C TRP A 131 -14.10 -2.06 9.75
N LEU A 132 -13.25 -2.71 10.53
CA LEU A 132 -13.53 -4.03 11.10
C LEU A 132 -14.49 -3.99 12.30
N GLY A 133 -14.75 -2.81 12.88
CA GLY A 133 -15.49 -2.69 14.14
C GLY A 133 -14.74 -3.30 15.33
N ASP A 134 -13.41 -3.40 15.23
CA ASP A 134 -12.55 -4.11 16.16
C ASP A 134 -11.45 -3.16 16.69
N PRO A 135 -11.56 -2.64 17.93
CA PRO A 135 -10.56 -1.75 18.49
C PRO A 135 -9.23 -2.43 18.82
N ALA A 136 -9.21 -3.77 18.90
CA ALA A 136 -8.00 -4.54 19.20
C ALA A 136 -7.15 -4.81 17.95
N ALA A 137 -7.71 -4.67 16.75
CA ALA A 137 -6.99 -4.89 15.49
C ALA A 137 -5.66 -4.11 15.46
N GLY A 138 -4.57 -4.83 15.22
CA GLY A 138 -3.20 -4.37 15.20
C GLY A 138 -2.70 -4.08 13.79
N TYR A 139 -1.37 -4.00 13.66
CA TYR A 139 -0.72 -3.80 12.37
C TYR A 139 -0.72 -5.08 11.51
N ASN A 140 -0.69 -6.27 12.11
CA ASN A 140 -0.71 -7.54 11.38
C ASN A 140 -2.13 -7.93 10.89
N ASP A 141 -3.19 -7.28 11.40
CA ASP A 141 -4.53 -7.39 10.82
C ASP A 141 -4.66 -6.67 9.46
N MET A 142 -3.69 -5.81 9.10
CA MET A 142 -3.68 -5.11 7.82
C MET A 142 -2.42 -5.41 7.01
N LEU A 143 -2.63 -5.60 5.71
CA LEU A 143 -1.55 -5.64 4.72
C LEU A 143 -1.56 -4.30 3.97
N LEU A 144 -0.47 -3.56 4.08
CA LEU A 144 -0.24 -2.36 3.27
C LEU A 144 0.53 -2.73 2.02
N TRP A 145 0.14 -2.23 0.85
CA TRP A 145 0.87 -2.44 -0.41
C TRP A 145 1.07 -1.12 -1.15
N GLU A 146 2.28 -0.86 -1.64
CA GLU A 146 2.58 0.39 -2.34
C GLU A 146 2.50 0.23 -3.87
N LEU A 147 1.92 1.22 -4.57
CA LEU A 147 1.87 1.23 -6.05
C LEU A 147 3.26 1.32 -6.68
N TYR A 148 4.17 2.06 -6.04
CA TYR A 148 5.59 2.09 -6.36
C TYR A 148 6.38 1.84 -5.08
N PRO A 149 7.18 0.77 -5.01
CA PRO A 149 7.90 0.40 -3.79
C PRO A 149 9.15 1.25 -3.51
N TRP A 150 9.38 2.34 -4.26
CA TRP A 150 10.56 3.20 -4.12
C TRP A 150 10.24 4.53 -3.45
N HIS A 151 11.20 5.02 -2.69
CA HIS A 151 11.09 6.26 -1.94
C HIS A 151 11.14 7.50 -2.83
N SER A 152 10.34 8.51 -2.47
CA SER A 152 10.40 9.86 -3.04
C SER A 152 9.92 10.88 -2.00
N THR A 153 10.38 12.13 -2.09
CA THR A 153 9.96 13.19 -1.16
C THR A 153 8.49 13.57 -1.36
N ALA A 154 7.98 13.49 -2.60
CA ALA A 154 6.61 13.77 -2.95
C ALA A 154 6.15 12.89 -4.13
N VAL A 155 4.83 12.76 -4.30
CA VAL A 155 4.23 12.13 -5.48
C VAL A 155 3.75 13.23 -6.43
N VAL A 156 4.58 13.61 -7.41
CA VAL A 156 4.30 14.74 -8.34
C VAL A 156 4.33 14.36 -9.81
N GLY A 157 4.58 13.09 -10.14
CA GLY A 157 4.55 12.53 -11.50
C GLY A 157 3.44 11.52 -11.73
N ARG A 158 3.25 11.13 -12.99
CA ARG A 158 2.34 10.05 -13.38
C ARG A 158 2.97 8.71 -13.01
N MET A 159 2.17 7.88 -12.34
CA MET A 159 2.44 6.49 -12.01
C MET A 159 1.75 5.61 -13.07
N SER A 160 2.51 4.92 -13.91
CA SER A 160 1.98 4.06 -14.98
C SER A 160 2.71 2.73 -15.08
N PRO A 161 2.70 1.94 -13.99
CA PRO A 161 3.37 0.66 -13.95
C PRO A 161 2.78 -0.30 -14.99
N PRO A 162 3.60 -1.17 -15.61
CA PRO A 162 3.08 -2.15 -16.55
C PRO A 162 1.96 -3.00 -15.91
N PRO A 163 0.77 -3.10 -16.53
CA PRO A 163 -0.39 -3.80 -15.96
C PRO A 163 -0.12 -5.22 -15.47
N HIS A 164 0.71 -5.97 -16.20
CA HIS A 164 1.07 -7.34 -15.85
C HIS A 164 1.89 -7.43 -14.54
N LEU A 165 2.66 -6.39 -14.20
CA LEU A 165 3.42 -6.33 -12.96
C LEU A 165 2.53 -6.01 -11.77
N ILE A 166 1.55 -5.10 -11.94
CA ILE A 166 0.57 -4.87 -10.88
C ILE A 166 -0.26 -6.13 -10.64
N ARG A 167 -0.62 -6.86 -11.71
CA ARG A 167 -1.27 -8.16 -11.55
C ARG A 167 -0.42 -9.14 -10.74
N GLN A 168 0.81 -9.39 -11.20
CA GLN A 168 1.70 -10.38 -10.59
C GLN A 168 2.11 -10.02 -9.16
N PHE A 169 2.53 -8.77 -8.94
CA PHE A 169 3.11 -8.35 -7.66
C PHE A 169 2.09 -7.82 -6.67
N VAL A 170 0.90 -7.40 -7.09
CA VAL A 170 -0.09 -6.79 -6.17
C VAL A 170 -1.38 -7.62 -6.15
N TRP A 171 -2.03 -7.83 -7.29
CA TRP A 171 -3.36 -8.46 -7.32
C TRP A 171 -3.35 -9.95 -7.04
N ASP A 172 -2.43 -10.71 -7.65
CA ASP A 172 -2.38 -12.15 -7.46
C ASP A 172 -2.11 -12.53 -5.99
N PRO A 173 -1.21 -11.85 -5.24
CA PRO A 173 -1.08 -12.06 -3.79
C PRO A 173 -2.32 -11.68 -2.98
N ILE A 174 -2.99 -10.57 -3.32
CA ILE A 174 -4.19 -10.10 -2.60
C ILE A 174 -5.41 -11.01 -2.84
N ALA A 175 -5.48 -11.64 -4.01
CA ALA A 175 -6.54 -12.60 -4.34
C ALA A 175 -6.56 -13.82 -3.42
N ASP A 176 -5.43 -14.15 -2.78
CA ASP A 176 -5.31 -15.26 -1.82
C ASP A 176 -5.79 -14.88 -0.40
N ILE A 177 -6.24 -13.64 -0.18
CA ILE A 177 -6.66 -13.11 1.12
C ILE A 177 -8.19 -13.00 1.15
N ASP A 178 -8.83 -13.59 2.16
CA ASP A 178 -10.29 -13.60 2.30
C ASP A 178 -10.83 -12.25 2.84
N VAL A 179 -10.71 -11.21 2.01
CA VAL A 179 -11.30 -9.89 2.25
C VAL A 179 -12.24 -9.52 1.13
N ARG A 180 -13.37 -8.89 1.46
CA ARG A 180 -14.32 -8.38 0.45
C ARG A 180 -13.83 -7.11 -0.23
N TYR A 181 -13.18 -6.23 0.53
CA TYR A 181 -12.80 -4.89 0.09
C TYR A 181 -11.28 -4.71 0.16
N VAL A 182 -10.71 -4.20 -0.93
CA VAL A 182 -9.33 -3.73 -1.01
C VAL A 182 -9.39 -2.21 -1.14
N PHE A 183 -8.87 -1.49 -0.16
CA PHE A 183 -8.94 -0.02 -0.15
C PHE A 183 -7.69 0.58 -0.75
N ALA A 184 -7.83 1.55 -1.64
CA ALA A 184 -6.70 2.21 -2.26
C ALA A 184 -6.81 3.72 -2.10
N PHE A 185 -5.81 4.35 -1.49
CA PHE A 185 -5.86 5.78 -1.20
C PHE A 185 -4.98 6.58 -2.16
N GLY A 186 -5.60 7.58 -2.80
CA GLY A 186 -4.96 8.48 -3.75
C GLY A 186 -5.46 8.30 -5.19
N ALA A 187 -5.51 9.42 -5.92
CA ALA A 187 -6.01 9.47 -7.29
C ALA A 187 -5.30 8.53 -8.30
N PRO A 188 -3.98 8.25 -8.19
CA PRO A 188 -3.31 7.33 -9.11
C PRO A 188 -3.93 5.92 -9.17
N TRP A 189 -4.47 5.40 -8.06
CA TRP A 189 -5.12 4.09 -8.06
C TRP A 189 -6.40 4.07 -8.89
N ALA A 190 -7.24 5.09 -8.79
CA ALA A 190 -8.44 5.22 -9.61
C ALA A 190 -8.08 5.35 -11.09
N GLN A 191 -7.06 6.15 -11.41
CA GLN A 191 -6.57 6.31 -12.79
C GLN A 191 -6.05 4.99 -13.37
N LEU A 192 -5.23 4.26 -12.60
CA LEU A 192 -4.68 2.96 -12.99
C LEU A 192 -5.80 1.94 -13.23
N ALA A 193 -6.75 1.85 -12.30
CA ALA A 193 -7.89 0.94 -12.39
C ALA A 193 -8.70 1.15 -13.68
N GLU A 194 -8.92 2.41 -14.06
CA GLU A 194 -9.75 2.77 -15.22
C GLU A 194 -9.01 2.73 -16.54
N SER A 195 -7.85 3.37 -16.60
CA SER A 195 -7.18 3.66 -17.87
C SER A 195 -6.29 2.50 -18.30
N ASP A 196 -5.54 1.96 -17.35
CA ASP A 196 -4.44 1.03 -17.63
C ASP A 196 -4.91 -0.42 -17.43
N LEU A 197 -5.65 -0.69 -16.35
CA LEU A 197 -6.20 -2.02 -16.04
C LEU A 197 -7.59 -2.25 -16.64
N LYS A 198 -8.35 -1.18 -16.94
CA LYS A 198 -9.72 -1.23 -17.48
C LYS A 198 -10.64 -2.16 -16.67
N LEU A 199 -10.58 -2.05 -15.34
CA LEU A 199 -11.42 -2.83 -14.44
C LEU A 199 -12.89 -2.48 -14.62
N GLN A 200 -13.77 -3.45 -14.34
CA GLN A 200 -15.22 -3.26 -14.45
C GLN A 200 -15.69 -2.34 -13.31
N PRO A 201 -16.32 -1.19 -13.61
CA PRO A 201 -16.83 -0.31 -12.58
C PRO A 201 -18.07 -0.93 -11.91
N ALA A 202 -18.11 -0.91 -10.59
CA ALA A 202 -19.21 -1.40 -9.77
C ALA A 202 -20.00 -0.26 -9.09
N GLY A 203 -19.34 0.87 -8.82
CA GLY A 203 -19.99 2.02 -8.17
C GLY A 203 -19.13 3.27 -8.13
N VAL A 204 -19.80 4.43 -8.00
CA VAL A 204 -19.15 5.74 -7.84
C VAL A 204 -19.90 6.52 -6.76
N PHE A 205 -19.15 7.04 -5.78
CA PHE A 205 -19.68 7.83 -4.67
C PHE A 205 -18.92 9.16 -4.48
N GLY A 206 -19.60 10.15 -3.91
CA GLY A 206 -19.08 11.51 -3.75
C GLY A 206 -19.06 12.26 -5.09
N ARG A 207 -17.95 12.95 -5.37
CA ARG A 207 -17.76 13.74 -6.59
C ARG A 207 -17.92 12.89 -7.84
N GLY A 208 -18.95 13.21 -8.63
CA GLY A 208 -19.26 12.49 -9.88
C GLY A 208 -20.04 11.20 -9.68
N GLY A 209 -20.50 10.90 -8.46
CA GLY A 209 -21.26 9.70 -8.14
C GLY A 209 -22.43 9.98 -7.19
N ARG A 210 -22.89 8.91 -6.53
CA ARG A 210 -23.95 9.00 -5.52
C ARG A 210 -23.42 9.70 -4.27
N ASP A 211 -24.17 10.65 -3.74
CA ASP A 211 -23.86 11.23 -2.44
C ASP A 211 -23.98 10.17 -1.34
N TYR A 212 -23.01 10.17 -0.42
CA TYR A 212 -22.99 9.31 0.77
C TYR A 212 -22.77 10.12 2.05
N GLY A 213 -22.88 11.46 1.99
CA GLY A 213 -22.75 12.34 3.15
C GLY A 213 -21.30 12.67 3.53
N SER A 214 -20.37 12.65 2.57
CA SER A 214 -19.02 13.19 2.82
C SER A 214 -19.07 14.71 2.95
N THR A 215 -18.39 15.27 3.95
CA THR A 215 -18.23 16.71 4.12
C THR A 215 -17.09 17.28 3.26
N VAL A 216 -16.31 16.42 2.62
CA VAL A 216 -15.18 16.81 1.76
C VAL A 216 -15.67 16.92 0.32
N ALA A 217 -15.91 18.14 -0.16
CA ALA A 217 -16.50 18.37 -1.49
C ALA A 217 -15.72 17.75 -2.67
N SER A 218 -14.41 17.57 -2.52
CA SER A 218 -13.56 16.96 -3.57
C SER A 218 -13.44 15.43 -3.46
N ARG A 219 -14.07 14.81 -2.46
CA ARG A 219 -14.02 13.37 -2.22
C ARG A 219 -14.60 12.61 -3.39
N SER A 220 -13.86 11.64 -3.91
CA SER A 220 -14.30 10.71 -4.94
C SER A 220 -13.99 9.30 -4.48
N VAL A 221 -15.00 8.43 -4.50
CA VAL A 221 -14.84 7.00 -4.29
C VAL A 221 -15.27 6.28 -5.55
N ARG A 222 -14.41 5.41 -6.09
CA ARG A 222 -14.75 4.54 -7.23
C ARG A 222 -14.51 3.10 -6.85
N VAL A 223 -15.47 2.25 -7.16
CA VAL A 223 -15.48 0.83 -6.83
C VAL A 223 -15.35 0.04 -8.13
N PHE A 224 -14.44 -0.93 -8.15
CA PHE A 224 -14.20 -1.80 -9.30
C PHE A 224 -14.22 -3.27 -8.88
N GLU A 225 -14.69 -4.14 -9.76
CA GLU A 225 -14.60 -5.59 -9.57
C GLU A 225 -13.21 -6.09 -9.95
N LEU A 226 -12.57 -6.84 -9.03
CA LEU A 226 -11.35 -7.59 -9.30
C LEU A 226 -11.69 -8.98 -9.82
N SER A 227 -10.76 -9.62 -10.54
CA SER A 227 -10.96 -11.01 -11.02
C SER A 227 -11.12 -12.03 -9.90
N SER A 228 -10.67 -11.70 -8.69
CA SER A 228 -10.87 -12.46 -7.45
C SER A 228 -12.27 -12.33 -6.85
N ARG A 229 -13.17 -11.52 -7.46
CA ARG A 229 -14.48 -11.10 -6.94
C ARG A 229 -14.42 -10.18 -5.72
N GLN A 230 -13.22 -9.80 -5.28
CA GLN A 230 -13.03 -8.72 -4.33
C GLN A 230 -13.36 -7.38 -5.00
N LEU A 231 -13.67 -6.38 -4.20
CA LEU A 231 -13.92 -5.01 -4.68
C LEU A 231 -12.75 -4.10 -4.35
N LEU A 232 -12.18 -3.49 -5.39
CA LEU A 232 -11.24 -2.39 -5.23
C LEU A 232 -12.02 -1.10 -4.96
N VAL A 233 -11.90 -0.57 -3.75
CA VAL A 233 -12.48 0.71 -3.34
C VAL A 233 -11.38 1.76 -3.37
N THR A 234 -11.33 2.53 -4.45
CA THR A 234 -10.40 3.66 -4.58
C THR A 234 -11.01 4.90 -3.96
N GLU A 235 -10.26 5.59 -3.10
CA GLU A 235 -10.68 6.84 -2.47
C GLU A 235 -9.63 7.93 -2.74
N SER A 236 -10.10 9.10 -3.14
CA SER A 236 -9.23 10.27 -3.35
C SER A 236 -9.94 11.56 -2.98
N HIS A 237 -9.18 12.58 -2.63
CA HIS A 237 -9.65 13.96 -2.52
C HIS A 237 -8.50 14.92 -2.85
N ALA A 238 -8.82 16.20 -3.06
CA ALA A 238 -7.80 17.18 -3.35
C ALA A 238 -6.84 17.34 -2.16
N GLY A 239 -5.54 17.25 -2.42
CA GLY A 239 -4.48 17.55 -1.46
C GLY A 239 -4.11 16.46 -0.46
N SER A 240 -4.72 15.25 -0.49
CA SER A 240 -4.24 14.13 0.33
C SER A 240 -4.59 12.76 -0.22
N ALA A 241 -3.80 11.76 0.20
CA ALA A 241 -4.00 10.33 -0.03
C ALA A 241 -4.21 9.59 1.32
N GLY A 242 -4.69 10.31 2.34
CA GLY A 242 -5.02 9.72 3.64
C GLY A 242 -6.38 9.02 3.64
N PRO A 243 -6.59 8.08 4.57
CA PRO A 243 -7.90 7.45 4.78
C PRO A 243 -8.94 8.46 5.26
N PRO A 244 -10.24 8.13 5.14
CA PRO A 244 -11.33 9.01 5.56
C PRO A 244 -11.38 9.20 7.08
N SER A 245 -12.09 10.24 7.51
CA SER A 245 -12.31 10.52 8.94
C SER A 245 -13.19 9.44 9.60
N THR A 246 -13.27 9.44 10.93
CA THR A 246 -14.07 8.45 11.69
C THR A 246 -15.50 8.34 11.15
N ASP A 247 -16.24 9.45 11.14
CA ASP A 247 -17.65 9.45 10.75
C ASP A 247 -17.84 9.13 9.26
N GLU A 248 -16.82 9.39 8.43
CA GLU A 248 -16.86 9.11 7.01
C GLU A 248 -16.66 7.61 6.70
N VAL A 249 -15.91 6.87 7.54
CA VAL A 249 -15.76 5.40 7.41
C VAL A 249 -17.11 4.69 7.53
N GLU A 250 -17.92 5.07 8.53
CA GLU A 250 -19.24 4.46 8.76
C GLU A 250 -20.19 4.75 7.60
N ARG A 251 -20.26 6.02 7.17
CA ARG A 251 -21.06 6.42 6.01
C ARG A 251 -20.65 5.70 4.72
N LEU A 252 -19.36 5.51 4.49
CA LEU A 252 -18.87 4.77 3.34
C LEU A 252 -19.28 3.30 3.41
N ARG A 253 -19.17 2.66 4.58
CA ARG A 253 -19.61 1.27 4.77
C ARG A 253 -21.09 1.12 4.45
N ASP A 254 -21.94 1.99 5.00
CA ASP A 254 -23.38 1.95 4.77
C ASP A 254 -23.74 2.16 3.31
N ALA A 255 -23.02 3.05 2.61
CA ALA A 255 -23.20 3.30 1.19
C ALA A 255 -22.86 2.09 0.33
N LEU A 256 -21.76 1.39 0.63
CA LEU A 256 -21.35 0.17 -0.06
C LEU A 256 -22.38 -0.95 0.14
N VAL A 257 -22.79 -1.20 1.39
CA VAL A 257 -23.80 -2.20 1.72
C VAL A 257 -25.15 -1.88 1.05
N SER A 258 -25.60 -0.63 1.12
CA SER A 258 -26.87 -0.19 0.52
C SER A 258 -26.87 -0.31 -1.01
N ALA A 259 -25.69 -0.17 -1.63
CA ALA A 259 -25.50 -0.39 -3.06
C ALA A 259 -25.42 -1.88 -3.44
N LYS A 260 -25.45 -2.79 -2.46
CA LYS A 260 -25.20 -4.23 -2.63
C LYS A 260 -23.81 -4.52 -3.21
N LEU A 261 -22.85 -3.65 -2.90
CA LEU A 261 -21.43 -3.82 -3.16
C LEU A 261 -20.78 -4.49 -1.94
#